data_AF-A0AB38UVH3-F1
#
_entry.id   AF-A0AB38UVH3-F1
#
_cell.length_a   1.000
_cell.length_b   1.000
_cell.length_c   1.000
_cell.angle_alpha   90.00
_cell.angle_beta   90.00
_cell.angle_gamma   90.00
#
_symmetry.space_group_name_H-M   'P 1'
#
loop_
_entity.id
_entity.type
_entity.pdbx_description
1 polymer ?
#
loop_
_entity_poly.entity_id
_entity_poly.type
_entity_poly.pdbx_seq_one_letter_code
_entity_poly.pdbx_strand_id
1 'polypeptide(L)'
;MSNQQEPWKYFGRDAMTGRVIEIFRCPDNGKRLYQQRLEDVHLLLKDGTWRKNMKIALLDDLVEGRFDERGDEISERDAMNYYSSWQQSGQWPGRD
;
A
#
# COMPACT_ATOMS: atom_id res chain seq x y z
N MET A 1 -20.51 17.71 11.25
CA MET A 1 -20.39 16.85 10.07
C MET A 1 -19.30 15.84 10.38
N SER A 2 -19.67 14.60 10.70
CA SER A 2 -18.70 13.56 11.00
C SER A 2 -18.01 13.19 9.68
N ASN A 3 -16.74 13.54 9.52
CA ASN A 3 -15.90 12.97 8.47
C ASN A 3 -15.79 11.47 8.77
N GLN A 4 -16.74 10.68 8.27
CA GLN A 4 -16.56 9.25 8.16
C GLN A 4 -15.39 9.07 7.19
N GLN A 5 -14.20 8.81 7.74
CA GLN A 5 -13.09 8.32 6.92
C GLN A 5 -13.60 7.08 6.20
N GLU A 6 -13.56 7.10 4.88
CA GLU A 6 -13.84 5.91 4.10
C GLU A 6 -12.88 4.80 4.57
N PRO A 7 -13.37 3.56 4.75
CA PRO A 7 -12.50 2.45 5.09
C PRO A 7 -11.45 2.27 3.99
N TRP A 8 -10.22 1.92 4.38
CA TRP A 8 -9.10 1.71 3.46
C TRP A 8 -8.74 0.23 3.39
N LYS A 9 -8.39 -0.25 2.20
CA LYS A 9 -7.65 -1.50 2.02
C LYS A 9 -6.17 -1.21 2.02
N TYR A 10 -5.39 -2.08 2.65
CA TYR A 10 -3.93 -1.96 2.72
C TYR A 10 -3.26 -3.14 2.02
N PHE A 11 -2.12 -2.88 1.41
CA PHE A 11 -1.35 -3.90 0.68
C PHE A 11 0.13 -3.80 1.06
N GLY A 12 0.73 -4.95 1.38
CA GLY A 12 2.16 -5.08 1.66
C GLY A 12 2.88 -5.64 0.44
N ARG A 13 3.41 -4.76 -0.43
CA ARG A 13 4.14 -5.20 -1.61
C ARG A 13 5.50 -5.74 -1.22
N ASP A 14 5.82 -6.96 -1.66
CA ASP A 14 7.11 -7.60 -1.42
C ASP A 14 8.02 -7.68 -2.67
N ALA A 15 7.46 -7.42 -3.87
CA ALA A 15 8.15 -7.53 -5.15
C ALA A 15 8.88 -8.88 -5.35
N MET A 16 8.27 -9.98 -4.89
CA MET A 16 8.83 -11.34 -4.86
C MET A 16 10.06 -11.53 -3.97
N THR A 17 10.35 -10.60 -3.08
CA THR A 17 11.48 -10.74 -2.14
C THR A 17 11.12 -11.60 -0.92
N GLY A 18 9.83 -11.92 -0.72
CA GLY A 18 9.33 -12.60 0.48
C GLY A 18 9.34 -11.72 1.73
N ARG A 19 9.60 -10.42 1.59
CA ARG A 19 9.55 -9.43 2.66
C ARG A 19 8.80 -8.20 2.18
N VAL A 20 7.83 -7.74 2.95
CA VAL A 20 7.14 -6.47 2.64
C VAL A 20 8.17 -5.34 2.63
N ILE A 21 8.23 -4.61 1.52
CA ILE A 21 9.14 -3.47 1.32
C ILE A 21 8.38 -2.16 1.15
N GLU A 22 7.10 -2.21 0.80
CA GLU A 22 6.28 -1.02 0.62
C GLU A 22 4.85 -1.26 1.07
N ILE A 23 4.20 -0.21 1.52
CA ILE A 23 2.80 -0.24 1.94
C ILE A 23 1.99 0.66 1.03
N PHE A 24 0.98 0.08 0.39
CA PHE A 24 0.00 0.82 -0.38
C PHE A 24 -1.35 0.78 0.29
N ARG A 25 -2.22 1.73 -0.07
CA ARG A 25 -3.64 1.67 0.27
C ARG A 25 -4.53 2.22 -0.83
N CYS A 26 -5.80 1.81 -0.84
CA CYS A 26 -6.86 2.41 -1.66
C CYS A 26 -8.21 2.34 -0.92
N PRO A 27 -9.24 3.10 -1.34
CA PRO A 27 -10.54 3.06 -0.69
C PRO A 27 -11.18 1.68 -0.78
N ASP A 28 -11.72 1.19 0.33
CA ASP A 28 -12.51 -0.04 0.38
C ASP A 28 -13.94 0.22 -0.10
N ASN A 29 -14.07 0.37 -1.41
CA ASN A 29 -15.32 0.64 -2.11
C ASN A 29 -15.83 -0.58 -2.90
N GLY A 30 -15.33 -1.78 -2.57
CA GLY A 30 -15.68 -3.03 -3.25
C GLY A 30 -15.11 -3.19 -4.67
N LYS A 31 -14.26 -2.25 -5.12
CA LYS A 31 -13.63 -2.31 -6.44
C LYS A 31 -12.24 -2.94 -6.37
N ARG A 32 -11.87 -3.61 -7.47
CA ARG A 32 -10.52 -4.11 -7.70
C ARG A 32 -9.54 -2.98 -7.97
N LEU A 33 -8.25 -3.21 -7.75
CA LEU A 33 -7.20 -2.21 -7.95
C LEU A 33 -7.21 -1.59 -9.36
N TYR A 34 -7.43 -2.38 -10.41
CA TYR A 34 -7.54 -1.86 -11.79
C TYR A 34 -8.77 -0.97 -12.02
N GLN A 35 -9.79 -1.04 -11.17
CA GLN A 35 -11.01 -0.24 -11.21
C GLN A 35 -10.95 1.01 -10.31
N GLN A 36 -9.93 1.13 -9.44
CA GLN A 36 -9.69 2.34 -8.64
C GLN A 36 -9.32 3.52 -9.54
N ARG A 37 -9.54 4.76 -9.11
CA ARG A 37 -9.00 5.91 -9.86
C ARG A 37 -7.49 5.99 -9.67
N LEU A 38 -6.82 6.74 -10.53
CA LEU A 38 -5.36 6.89 -10.47
C LEU A 38 -4.95 7.46 -9.11
N GLU A 39 -5.65 8.51 -8.67
CA GLU A 39 -5.43 9.27 -7.45
C GLU A 39 -5.81 8.55 -6.16
N ASP A 40 -6.54 7.44 -6.25
CA ASP A 40 -7.07 6.70 -5.11
C ASP A 40 -6.06 5.71 -4.52
N VAL A 41 -5.03 5.35 -5.28
CA VAL A 41 -3.98 4.44 -4.81
C VAL A 41 -2.81 5.23 -4.26
N HIS A 42 -2.52 5.02 -2.98
CA HIS A 42 -1.50 5.77 -2.25
C HIS A 42 -0.38 4.86 -1.77
N LEU A 43 0.85 5.40 -1.71
CA LEU A 43 2.04 4.76 -1.11
C LEU A 43 2.38 5.48 0.21
N LEU A 44 2.63 4.72 1.26
CA LEU A 44 3.16 5.26 2.52
C LEU A 44 4.64 5.63 2.35
N LEU A 45 4.98 6.85 2.76
CA LEU A 45 6.36 7.37 2.76
C LEU A 45 6.97 7.31 4.17
N LYS A 46 8.30 7.44 4.29
CA LYS A 46 9.02 7.39 5.58
C LYS A 46 8.57 8.44 6.56
N ASP A 47 8.18 9.62 6.10
CA ASP A 47 7.67 10.69 6.95
C ASP A 47 6.24 10.42 7.47
N GLY A 48 5.62 9.30 7.08
CA GLY A 48 4.26 8.91 7.46
C GLY A 48 3.18 9.52 6.57
N THR A 49 3.55 10.29 5.55
CA THR A 49 2.61 10.82 4.56
C THR A 49 2.28 9.80 3.48
N TRP A 50 1.24 10.10 2.71
CA TRP A 50 0.74 9.22 1.66
C TRP A 50 0.88 9.89 0.29
N ARG A 51 1.74 9.35 -0.56
CA ARG A 51 1.90 9.78 -1.95
C ARG A 51 0.75 9.24 -2.79
N LYS A 52 0.04 10.10 -3.49
CA LYS A 52 -1.09 9.74 -4.37
C LYS A 52 -0.60 9.36 -5.78
N ASN A 53 -1.53 8.94 -6.65
CA ASN A 53 -1.27 8.59 -8.05
C ASN A 53 -0.36 7.37 -8.24
N MET A 54 -0.39 6.43 -7.30
CA MET A 54 0.52 5.27 -7.29
C MET A 54 -0.06 4.04 -7.98
N LYS A 55 -1.26 4.14 -8.57
CA LYS A 55 -1.94 3.02 -9.22
C LYS A 55 -1.11 2.41 -10.35
N ILE A 56 -0.44 3.24 -11.17
CA ILE A 56 0.32 2.77 -12.33
C ILE A 56 1.48 1.88 -11.86
N ALA A 57 2.24 2.30 -10.85
CA ALA A 57 3.36 1.51 -10.32
C ALA A 57 2.92 0.12 -9.82
N LEU A 58 1.75 0.06 -9.18
CA LEU A 58 1.17 -1.20 -8.71
C LEU A 58 0.59 -2.05 -9.85
N LEU A 59 0.02 -1.43 -10.89
CA LEU A 59 -0.51 -2.15 -12.04
C LEU A 59 0.59 -2.77 -12.88
N ASP A 60 1.73 -2.10 -13.07
CA ASP A 60 2.88 -2.68 -13.77
C ASP A 60 3.35 -3.95 -13.05
N ASP A 61 3.45 -3.91 -11.72
CA ASP A 61 3.79 -5.09 -10.92
C ASP A 61 2.72 -6.17 -10.94
N LEU A 62 1.43 -5.81 -10.95
CA LEU A 62 0.31 -6.75 -11.09
C LEU A 62 0.39 -7.50 -12.43
N VAL A 63 0.69 -6.79 -13.53
CA VAL A 63 0.82 -7.37 -14.88
C VAL A 63 2.06 -8.27 -14.98
N GLU A 64 3.16 -7.88 -14.33
CA GLU A 64 4.39 -8.68 -14.28
C GLU A 64 4.34 -9.83 -13.26
N GLY A 65 3.26 -9.97 -12.48
CA GLY A 65 3.09 -11.01 -11.46
C GLY A 65 3.95 -10.80 -10.21
N ARG A 66 4.46 -9.57 -10.00
CA ARG A 66 5.22 -9.16 -8.80
C ARG A 66 4.33 -8.62 -7.67
N PHE A 67 3.03 -8.51 -7.94
CA PHE A 67 2.01 -8.10 -6.99
C PHE A 67 0.75 -8.92 -7.22
N ASP A 68 0.15 -9.44 -6.16
CA ASP A 68 -1.16 -10.08 -6.16
C ASP A 68 -2.08 -9.34 -5.17
N GLU A 69 -3.13 -8.72 -5.70
CA GLU A 69 -4.08 -7.95 -4.88
C GLU A 69 -4.65 -8.75 -3.71
N ARG A 70 -4.83 -10.07 -3.83
CA ARG A 70 -5.34 -10.91 -2.74
C ARG A 70 -4.24 -11.39 -1.80
N GLY A 71 -3.12 -11.86 -2.35
CA GLY A 71 -1.99 -12.36 -1.57
C GLY A 71 -1.25 -11.28 -0.79
N ASP A 72 -1.20 -10.06 -1.33
CA ASP A 72 -0.53 -8.92 -0.73
C ASP A 72 -1.47 -8.05 0.14
N GLU A 73 -2.78 -8.37 0.22
CA GLU A 73 -3.70 -7.67 1.11
C GLU A 73 -3.32 -7.93 2.58
N ILE A 74 -3.14 -6.86 3.35
CA ILE A 74 -2.79 -6.91 4.77
C ILE A 74 -3.77 -6.09 5.59
N SER A 75 -3.85 -6.37 6.89
CA SER A 75 -4.65 -5.53 7.78
C SER A 75 -3.99 -4.16 7.99
N GLU A 76 -4.79 -3.14 8.30
CA GLU A 76 -4.27 -1.81 8.71
C GLU A 76 -3.28 -1.92 9.86
N ARG A 77 -3.57 -2.80 10.83
CA ARG A 77 -2.70 -3.05 11.97
C ARG A 77 -1.34 -3.57 11.52
N ASP A 78 -1.30 -4.52 10.59
CA ASP A 78 -0.04 -5.08 10.09
C ASP A 78 0.75 -4.04 9.28
N ALA A 79 0.07 -3.24 8.46
CA ALA A 79 0.69 -2.11 7.77
C ALA A 79 1.35 -1.14 8.76
N MET A 80 0.64 -0.76 9.82
CA MET A 80 1.20 0.14 10.85
C MET A 80 2.32 -0.51 11.67
N ASN A 81 2.28 -1.83 11.88
CA ASN A 81 3.36 -2.57 12.52
C ASN A 81 4.64 -2.57 11.66
N TYR A 82 4.53 -2.82 10.35
CA TYR A 82 5.66 -2.71 9.44
C TYR A 82 6.26 -1.30 9.44
N TYR A 83 5.41 -0.28 9.29
CA TYR A 83 5.85 1.12 9.34
C TYR A 83 6.59 1.45 10.65
N SER A 84 6.01 1.08 11.79
CA SER A 84 6.62 1.31 13.10
C SER A 84 7.96 0.59 13.27
N SER A 85 8.08 -0.64 12.74
CA SER A 85 9.33 -1.40 12.75
C SER A 85 10.42 -0.74 11.89
N TRP A 86 10.06 -0.21 10.72
CA TRP A 86 11.00 0.52 9.86
C TRP A 86 11.47 1.83 10.51
N GLN A 87 10.58 2.56 11.18
CA GLN A 87 10.94 3.75 11.95
C GLN A 87 11.94 3.43 13.07
N GLN A 88 11.69 2.38 13.84
CA GLN A 88 12.55 1.99 14.97
C GLN A 88 13.91 1.47 14.53
N SER A 89 13.97 0.72 13.42
CA SER A 89 15.23 0.19 12.89
C SER A 89 16.07 1.23 12.15
N GLY A 90 15.45 2.35 11.73
CA GLY A 90 16.07 3.35 10.87
C GLY A 90 16.28 2.89 9.42
N GLN A 91 15.88 1.66 9.08
CA GLN A 91 15.99 1.09 7.74
C GLN A 91 14.66 1.20 7.00
N TRP A 92 14.64 2.05 5.97
CA TRP A 92 13.49 2.16 5.07
C TRP A 92 13.71 1.25 3.85
N PRO A 93 12.88 0.21 3.65
CA PRO A 93 13.11 -0.78 2.59
C PRO A 93 12.57 -0.36 1.22
N GLY A 94 11.60 0.56 1.20
CA GLY A 94 10.85 0.94 0.02
C GLY A 94 11.30 2.25 -0.59
N ARG A 95 10.44 2.78 -1.47
CA ARG A 95 10.59 4.14 -1.99
C ARG A 95 10.26 5.13 -0.86
N ASP A 96 11.16 6.11 -0.69
CA ASP A 96 11.26 7.19 0.31
C ASP A 96 10.15 7.39 1.35
#